data_AF-A0AAU9X024-F1
#
_entry.id   AF-A0AAU9X024-F1
#
_cell.length_a   1.000
_cell.length_b   1.000
_cell.length_c   1.000
_cell.angle_alpha   90.00
_cell.angle_beta   90.00
_cell.angle_gamma   90.00
#
_symmetry.space_group_name_H-M   'P 1'
#
loop_
_entity.id
_entity.type
_entity.pdbx_description
1 polymer ?
#
loop_
_entity_poly.entity_id
_entity_poly.type
_entity_poly.pdbx_seq_one_letter_code
_entity_poly.pdbx_strand_id
1 'polypeptide(L)' 'MVKPVTLAFEHSGCRHCLVKLIDIETVSKCPLCKAPIGIGTLHVNIALNDIIGKFDVKCESSGWTFHEHKQH' A
#
# COMPACT_ATOMS: atom_id res chain seq x y z
N MET A 1 3.19 -5.02 6.76
CA MET A 1 3.83 -4.62 5.49
C MET A 1 2.78 -3.98 4.60
N VAL A 2 3.07 -2.80 4.05
CA VAL A 2 2.13 -2.05 3.22
C VAL A 2 1.99 -2.77 1.87
N LYS A 3 0.77 -3.01 1.39
CA LYS A 3 0.51 -3.60 0.06
C LYS A 3 0.15 -2.49 -0.93
N PRO A 4 1.09 -1.94 -1.70
CA PRO A 4 0.80 -0.84 -2.62
C PRO A 4 -0.04 -1.32 -3.82
N VAL A 5 -0.93 -0.46 -4.30
CA VAL A 5 -1.77 -0.65 -5.49
C VAL A 5 -1.57 0.56 -6.38
N THR A 6 -1.42 0.34 -7.68
CA THR A 6 -1.35 1.41 -8.67
C THR A 6 -2.68 1.52 -9.40
N LEU A 7 -3.23 2.73 -9.42
CA LEU A 7 -4.46 3.06 -10.14
C LEU A 7 -4.16 3.24 -11.64
N ALA A 8 -5.20 3.19 -12.48
CA ALA A 8 -5.08 3.34 -13.93
C ALA A 8 -4.43 4.67 -14.37
N PHE A 9 -4.52 5.71 -13.53
CA PHE A 9 -3.92 7.02 -13.74
C PHE A 9 -2.58 7.18 -12.99
N GLU A 10 -1.86 6.06 -12.80
CA GLU A 10 -0.47 5.95 -12.36
C GLU A 10 -0.17 6.35 -10.89
N HIS A 11 -1.14 6.90 -10.16
CA HIS A 11 -1.00 7.10 -8.72
C HIS A 11 -1.08 5.79 -7.94
N SER A 12 -0.24 5.67 -6.91
CA SER A 12 -0.21 4.50 -6.03
C SER A 12 -0.64 4.82 -4.61
N GLY A 13 -1.33 3.88 -3.98
CA GLY A 13 -1.79 3.99 -2.59
C GLY A 13 -1.81 2.63 -1.90
N CYS A 14 -1.95 2.61 -0.58
CA CYS A 14 -2.04 1.35 0.15
C CYS A 14 -3.37 0.66 -0.12
N ARG A 15 -3.38 -0.67 -0.33
CA ARG A 15 -4.60 -1.43 -0.66
C ARG A 15 -5.69 -1.21 0.39
N HIS A 16 -5.36 -1.31 1.68
CA HIS A 16 -6.32 -1.10 2.76
C HIS A 16 -6.91 0.32 2.72
N CYS A 17 -6.08 1.33 2.46
CA CYS A 17 -6.46 2.73 2.39
C CYS A 17 -7.43 2.97 1.24
N LEU A 18 -7.13 2.43 0.05
CA LEU A 18 -7.95 2.60 -1.14
C LEU A 18 -9.28 1.83 -1.03
N VAL A 19 -9.28 0.61 -0.46
CA VAL A 19 -10.53 -0.11 -0.17
C VAL A 19 -11.41 0.71 0.77
N LYS A 20 -10.84 1.20 1.88
CA LYS A 20 -11.58 2.02 2.84
C LYS A 20 -12.12 3.32 2.22
N LEU A 21 -11.34 3.96 1.33
CA LEU A 21 -11.80 5.14 0.59
C LEU A 21 -12.98 4.80 -0.32
N ILE A 22 -12.91 3.67 -1.03
CA ILE A 22 -13.99 3.20 -1.90
C ILE A 22 -15.26 2.90 -1.09
N ASP A 23 -15.12 2.29 0.09
CA ASP A 23 -16.26 1.93 0.95
C ASP A 23 -16.97 3.16 1.57
N ILE A 24 -16.26 4.28 1.76
CA ILE A 24 -16.81 5.49 2.40
C ILE A 24 -17.42 6.46 1.38
N GLU A 25 -16.85 6.55 0.17
CA GLU A 25 -17.28 7.55 -0.80
C GLU A 25 -18.30 7.01 -1.80
N THR A 26 -19.38 7.77 -2.00
CA THR A 26 -20.39 7.49 -3.04
C THR A 26 -19.81 7.52 -4.46
N VAL A 27 -18.78 8.34 -4.69
CA VAL A 27 -17.99 8.40 -5.92
C VAL A 27 -16.53 8.46 -5.54
N SER A 28 -15.87 7.31 -5.51
CA SER A 28 -14.49 7.20 -5.07
C SER A 28 -13.55 7.93 -6.04
N LYS A 29 -12.83 8.94 -5.54
CA LYS A 29 -11.87 9.72 -6.33
C LYS A 29 -10.46 9.60 -5.79
N CYS A 30 -9.46 9.68 -6.66
CA CYS A 30 -8.08 9.76 -6.25
C CYS A 30 -7.86 11.01 -5.39
N PRO A 31 -7.31 10.90 -4.17
CA PRO A 31 -7.07 12.07 -3.32
C PRO A 31 -6.13 13.10 -3.95
N LEU A 32 -5.19 12.64 -4.80
CA LEU A 32 -4.17 13.45 -5.46
C LEU A 32 -4.70 14.22 -6.68
N CYS A 33 -5.20 13.52 -7.69
CA CYS A 33 -5.62 14.15 -8.96
C CYS A 33 -7.13 14.24 -9.17
N LYS A 34 -7.93 13.76 -8.21
CA LYS A 34 -9.40 13.71 -8.27
C LYS A 34 -10.00 12.87 -9.41
N ALA A 35 -9.17 12.14 -10.16
CA ALA A 35 -9.63 11.18 -11.15
C ALA A 35 -10.49 10.08 -10.50
N PRO A 36 -11.56 9.62 -11.15
CA PRO A 36 -12.43 8.58 -10.60
C PRO A 36 -11.66 7.27 -10.45
N ILE A 37 -11.86 6.58 -9.32
CA ILE A 37 -11.30 5.24 -9.10
C ILE A 37 -12.31 4.23 -9.65
N GLY A 38 -11.88 3.38 -10.57
CA GLY A 38 -12.74 2.35 -11.15
C GLY A 38 -13.22 1.34 -10.11
N ILE A 39 -14.46 0.88 -10.25
CA ILE A 39 -15.05 -0.18 -9.43
C ILE A 39 -14.50 -1.52 -9.93
N GLY A 40 -13.32 -1.87 -9.48
CA GLY A 40 -12.64 -3.10 -9.88
C GLY A 40 -11.75 -3.62 -8.75
N THR A 41 -11.29 -4.86 -8.89
CA THR A 41 -10.34 -5.41 -7.91
C THR A 41 -9.04 -4.61 -7.94
N LEU A 42 -8.65 -4.08 -6.78
CA LEU A 42 -7.38 -3.40 -6.62
C LEU A 42 -6.23 -4.42 -6.58
N HIS A 43 -5.43 -4.44 -7.64
CA HIS A 43 -4.28 -5.33 -7.78
C HIS A 43 -3.04 -4.73 -7.15
N VAL A 44 -2.32 -5.54 -6.37
CA VAL A 44 -1.05 -5.11 -5.75
C VAL A 44 -0.01 -4.89 -6.84
N ASN A 45 0.67 -3.74 -6.78
CA ASN A 45 1.85 -3.51 -7.61
C ASN A 45 3.03 -4.27 -7.00
N ILE A 46 3.35 -5.43 -7.58
CA ILE A 46 4.42 -6.31 -7.10
C ILE A 46 5.78 -5.61 -7.13
N ALA A 47 6.09 -4.89 -8.22
CA ALA A 47 7.36 -4.18 -8.35
C ALA A 47 7.54 -3.13 -7.25
N LEU A 48 6.51 -2.30 -7.01
CA LEU A 48 6.56 -1.30 -5.96
C LEU A 48 6.59 -1.94 -4.55
N ASN A 49 5.86 -3.04 -4.36
CA ASN A 49 5.89 -3.80 -3.11
C ASN A 49 7.31 -4.32 -2.80
N ASP A 50 8.00 -4.86 -3.80
CA ASP A 50 9.36 -5.39 -3.66
C ASP A 50 10.37 -4.28 -3.41
N ILE A 51 10.21 -3.12 -4.05
CA ILE A 51 11.03 -1.93 -3.82
C ILE A 51 10.86 -1.46 -2.37
N ILE A 52 9.60 -1.31 -1.90
CA ILE A 52 9.31 -0.92 -0.51
C ILE A 52 9.90 -1.92 0.49
N GLY A 53 9.81 -3.22 0.19
CA GLY A 53 10.34 -4.28 1.06
C GLY A 53 11.86 -4.29 1.20
N LYS A 54 12.60 -3.61 0.32
CA LYS A 54 14.06 -3.49 0.37
C LYS A 54 14.55 -2.27 1.13
N PHE A 55 13.67 -1.38 1.58
CA PHE A 55 14.08 -0.24 2.38
C PHE A 55 14.55 -0.72 3.76
N ASP A 56 15.77 -0.32 4.12
CA ASP A 56 16.31 -0.51 5.47
C ASP A 56 15.65 0.50 6.42
N VAL A 57 14.52 0.10 7.00
CA VAL A 57 13.77 0.94 7.92
C VAL A 57 14.31 0.70 9.33
N LYS A 58 14.98 1.71 9.89
CA LYS A 58 15.41 1.67 11.29
C LYS A 58 14.19 1.75 12.20
N CYS A 59 14.15 0.87 13.19
CA CYS A 59 13.15 0.93 14.24
C CYS A 59 13.49 2.11 15.17
N GLU A 60 12.66 3.15 15.20
CA GLU A 60 12.83 4.29 16.12
C GLU A 60 12.40 3.96 17.55
N SER A 61 11.68 2.85 17.78
CA SER A 61 11.45 2.35 19.14
C SER A 61 12.69 1.61 19.63
N SER A 62 13.58 2.37 20.29
CA SER A 62 14.70 1.88 21.08
C SER A 62 14.22 0.78 22.05
N GLY A 63 14.43 -0.49 21.69
CA GLY A 63 14.17 -1.62 22.61
C GLY A 63 13.87 -2.98 22.01
N TRP A 64 13.65 -3.13 20.69
CA TRP A 64 13.33 -4.43 20.10
C TRP A 64 14.51 -5.02 19.34
N THR A 65 15.02 -6.16 19.82
CA THR A 65 15.93 -7.03 19.05
C THR A 65 15.11 -7.82 18.04
N PHE A 66 15.45 -7.71 16.75
CA PHE A 66 14.89 -8.57 15.71
C PHE A 66 15.28 -10.03 16.03
N HIS A 67 14.31 -10.84 16.45
CA HIS A 67 14.49 -12.29 16.46
C HIS A 67 14.29 -12.79 15.03
N GLU A 68 15.40 -13.12 14.36
CA GLU A 68 15.39 -13.87 13.11
C GLU A 68 14.70 -15.23 13.36
N HIS A 69 13.47 -15.38 12.87
CA HIS A 69 12.80 -16.69 12.83
C HIS A 69 13.45 -17.51 11.71
N LYS A 70 14.52 -18.25 12.04
CA LYS A 70 14.98 -19.37 11.21
C LYS A 70 13.90 -20.45 11.22
N GLN A 71 13.21 -20.62 10.10
CA GLN A 71 12.40 -21.81 9.86
C GLN A 71 13.37 -22.96 9.54
N HIS A 72 13.44 -23.94 10.45
CA HIS A 72 14.04 -25.25 10.23
C HIS A 72 12.99 -26.19 9.61
#